data_AF-A0A0R3QDU4-F1
#
_entry.id   AF-A0A0R3QDU4-F1
#
_cell.length_a   1.000
_cell.length_b   1.000
_cell.length_c   1.000
_cell.angle_alpha   90.00
_cell.angle_beta   90.00
_cell.angle_gamma   90.00
#
_symmetry.space_group_name_H-M   'P 1'
#
loop_
_entity.id
_entity.type
_entity.pdbx_description
1 polymer ?
#
loop_
_entity_poly.entity_id
_entity_poly.type
_entity_poly.pdbx_seq_one_letter_code
_entity_poly.pdbx_strand_id
1 'polypeptide(L)'
;KPFTAIGPIYFEYGSLVITFNTAKAATSAVQRLQNAVYEEKKLIVLCLPNVQPHMLSPDCEPLLVLVNVKSGGCQGSELIKAFRRLLNPFQVFDVLKGGPLVGLYVFRNVPKYKILACGGDGTIGWVLQCLDIAKQDAACFSPPCGIVPLGTGNDLARVLRWGGGYSGEENPMDILRDVIEAEEVRLDRWAVVFHEEERSQPPTTSNVEPSPDSEQMMSNPEDQTSMIIMNNYFGIGIDADVCLQFHNKVKTALVYFN
;
A
#
# COMPACT_ATOMS: atom_id res chain seq x y z
N LYS A 1 -30.53 -13.98 -3.88
CA LYS A 1 -29.17 -13.68 -3.36
C LYS A 1 -29.18 -12.28 -2.74
N PRO A 2 -28.61 -12.06 -1.54
CA PRO A 2 -28.63 -10.75 -0.87
C PRO A 2 -27.64 -9.73 -1.46
N PHE A 3 -26.79 -10.15 -2.40
CA PHE A 3 -25.80 -9.32 -3.08
C PHE A 3 -26.04 -9.26 -4.59
N THR A 4 -25.58 -8.19 -5.22
CA THR A 4 -25.67 -7.94 -6.67
C THR A 4 -24.40 -8.31 -7.40
N ALA A 5 -23.23 -8.07 -6.79
CA ALA A 5 -21.94 -8.36 -7.40
C ALA A 5 -20.88 -8.66 -6.33
N ILE A 6 -19.94 -9.51 -6.71
CA ILE A 6 -18.63 -9.62 -6.06
C ILE A 6 -17.68 -8.84 -6.96
N GLY A 7 -17.06 -7.81 -6.41
CA GLY A 7 -16.06 -6.98 -7.09
C GLY A 7 -14.68 -7.65 -7.11
N PRO A 8 -13.60 -6.86 -7.26
CA PRO A 8 -12.24 -7.36 -7.23
C PRO A 8 -11.94 -8.18 -5.98
N ILE A 9 -11.18 -9.24 -6.16
CA ILE A 9 -10.59 -10.07 -5.11
C ILE A 9 -9.08 -9.85 -5.17
N TYR A 10 -8.52 -9.26 -4.13
CA TYR A 10 -7.09 -9.04 -4.00
C TYR A 10 -6.50 -10.16 -3.15
N PHE A 11 -6.09 -11.26 -3.79
CA PHE A 11 -5.61 -12.48 -3.13
C PHE A 11 -4.42 -12.21 -2.21
N GLU A 12 -3.43 -11.43 -2.67
CA GLU A 12 -2.25 -11.05 -1.89
C GLU A 12 -2.59 -10.29 -0.60
N TYR A 13 -3.75 -9.62 -0.57
CA TYR A 13 -4.23 -8.85 0.58
C TYR A 13 -5.35 -9.56 1.34
N GLY A 14 -5.77 -10.75 0.90
CA GLY A 14 -6.89 -11.49 1.49
C GLY A 14 -8.17 -10.67 1.55
N SER A 15 -8.43 -9.81 0.56
CA SER A 15 -9.56 -8.88 0.59
C SER A 15 -10.43 -8.99 -0.65
N LEU A 16 -11.72 -8.69 -0.49
CA LEU A 16 -12.69 -8.65 -1.59
C LEU A 16 -13.75 -7.60 -1.32
N VAL A 17 -14.41 -7.13 -2.38
CA VAL A 17 -15.53 -6.19 -2.25
C VAL A 17 -16.85 -6.84 -2.64
N ILE A 18 -17.90 -6.62 -1.85
CA ILE A 18 -19.26 -7.10 -2.15
C ILE A 18 -20.21 -5.92 -2.29
N THR A 19 -20.97 -5.90 -3.38
CA THR A 19 -22.07 -4.95 -3.57
C THR A 19 -23.39 -5.62 -3.19
N PHE A 20 -24.13 -5.00 -2.26
CA PHE A 20 -25.41 -5.50 -1.78
C PHE A 20 -26.58 -4.88 -2.54
N ASN A 21 -27.69 -5.62 -2.63
CA ASN A 21 -28.89 -5.15 -3.34
C ASN A 21 -29.65 -4.04 -2.60
N THR A 22 -29.47 -3.94 -1.29
CA THR A 22 -30.18 -3.02 -0.41
C THR A 22 -29.29 -2.61 0.75
N ALA A 23 -29.50 -1.40 1.27
CA ALA A 23 -28.84 -0.94 2.48
C ALA A 23 -29.09 -1.89 3.67
N LYS A 24 -30.31 -2.44 3.79
CA LYS A 24 -30.65 -3.40 4.84
C LYS A 24 -29.81 -4.68 4.77
N ALA A 25 -29.60 -5.23 3.57
CA ALA A 25 -28.76 -6.41 3.38
C ALA A 25 -27.28 -6.10 3.70
N ALA A 26 -26.78 -4.94 3.25
CA ALA A 26 -25.43 -4.47 3.57
C ALA A 26 -25.22 -4.33 5.08
N THR A 27 -26.13 -3.64 5.78
CA THR A 27 -26.06 -3.45 7.23
C THR A 27 -26.10 -4.77 7.98
N SER A 28 -26.97 -5.71 7.57
CA SER A 28 -27.03 -7.03 8.20
C SER A 28 -25.74 -7.82 7.99
N ALA A 29 -25.13 -7.76 6.80
CA ALA A 29 -23.85 -8.40 6.52
C ALA A 29 -22.73 -7.79 7.37
N VAL A 30 -22.65 -6.46 7.44
CA VAL A 30 -21.66 -5.75 8.28
C VAL A 30 -21.81 -6.12 9.74
N GLN A 31 -23.04 -6.14 10.27
CA GLN A 31 -23.29 -6.52 11.66
C GLN A 31 -22.88 -7.95 11.99
N ARG A 32 -23.01 -8.88 11.04
CA ARG A 32 -22.58 -10.28 11.19
C ARG A 32 -21.06 -10.41 11.10
N LEU A 33 -20.44 -9.72 10.15
CA LEU A 33 -19.01 -9.88 9.84
C LEU A 33 -18.10 -9.04 10.74
N GLN A 34 -18.57 -7.92 11.30
CA GLN A 34 -17.74 -7.01 12.12
C GLN A 34 -17.12 -7.67 13.36
N ASN A 35 -17.72 -8.78 13.83
CA ASN A 35 -17.25 -9.56 14.97
C ASN A 35 -16.73 -10.95 14.56
N ALA A 36 -16.71 -11.25 13.26
CA ALA A 36 -16.19 -12.51 12.76
C ALA A 36 -14.67 -12.56 12.90
N VAL A 37 -14.18 -13.76 13.17
CA VAL A 37 -12.77 -14.10 13.30
C VAL A 37 -12.49 -15.24 12.32
N TYR A 38 -11.39 -15.14 11.61
CA TYR A 38 -10.89 -16.17 10.69
C TYR A 38 -9.40 -16.34 10.94
N GLU A 39 -8.94 -17.58 11.13
CA GLU A 39 -7.54 -17.88 11.48
C GLU A 39 -7.00 -17.00 12.62
N GLU A 40 -7.77 -16.89 13.70
CA GLU A 40 -7.45 -16.07 14.89
C GLU A 40 -7.36 -14.55 14.65
N LYS A 41 -7.61 -14.10 13.42
CA LYS A 41 -7.62 -12.67 13.06
C LYS A 41 -9.04 -12.16 12.93
N LYS A 42 -9.31 -11.03 13.56
CA LYS A 42 -10.58 -10.32 13.39
C LYS A 42 -10.68 -9.75 11.98
N LEU A 43 -11.82 -9.96 11.32
CA LEU A 43 -12.05 -9.38 10.00
C LEU A 43 -12.15 -7.85 10.07
N ILE A 44 -11.53 -7.17 9.10
CA ILE A 44 -11.75 -5.74 8.86
C ILE A 44 -12.93 -5.62 7.90
N VAL A 45 -14.03 -5.04 8.38
CA VAL A 45 -15.26 -4.87 7.60
C VAL A 45 -15.55 -3.39 7.45
N LEU A 46 -15.62 -2.91 6.21
CA LEU A 46 -15.75 -1.49 5.89
C LEU A 46 -16.95 -1.26 4.98
N CYS A 47 -17.79 -0.28 5.35
CA CYS A 47 -18.75 0.30 4.41
C CYS A 47 -18.02 1.35 3.58
N LEU A 48 -17.93 1.13 2.27
CA LEU A 48 -17.22 2.03 1.39
C LEU A 48 -18.16 3.09 0.82
N PRO A 49 -17.73 4.37 0.75
CA PRO A 49 -18.47 5.38 0.02
C PRO A 49 -18.50 5.05 -1.47
N ASN A 50 -19.58 5.44 -2.14
CA ASN A 50 -19.74 5.25 -3.58
C ASN A 50 -19.64 6.60 -4.28
N VAL A 51 -18.46 6.93 -4.80
CA VAL A 51 -18.25 8.17 -5.54
C VAL A 51 -19.00 8.09 -6.86
N GLN A 52 -19.82 9.09 -7.15
CA GLN A 52 -20.57 9.23 -8.39
C GLN A 52 -19.85 10.23 -9.30
N PRO A 53 -19.05 9.79 -10.30
CA PRO A 53 -18.21 10.70 -11.08
C PRO A 53 -19.00 11.81 -11.79
N HIS A 54 -20.23 11.50 -12.23
CA HIS A 54 -21.13 12.47 -12.89
C HIS A 54 -21.61 13.61 -11.96
N MET A 55 -21.44 13.47 -10.65
CA MET A 55 -21.76 14.51 -9.67
C MET A 55 -20.57 15.43 -9.36
N LEU A 56 -19.39 15.11 -9.88
CA LEU A 56 -18.20 15.95 -9.73
C LEU A 56 -18.21 17.03 -10.82
N SER A 57 -17.77 18.24 -10.46
CA SER A 57 -17.57 19.31 -11.44
C SER A 57 -16.51 18.88 -12.46
N PRO A 58 -16.67 19.14 -13.78
CA PRO A 58 -15.67 18.82 -14.80
C PRO A 58 -14.29 19.44 -14.53
N ASP A 59 -14.26 20.61 -13.87
CA ASP A 59 -13.03 21.34 -13.53
C ASP A 59 -12.43 20.91 -12.18
N CYS A 60 -13.08 19.99 -11.47
CA CYS A 60 -12.60 19.50 -10.18
C CYS A 60 -11.56 18.41 -10.37
N GLU A 61 -10.49 18.47 -9.58
CA GLU A 61 -9.52 17.40 -9.40
C GLU A 61 -9.59 16.91 -7.94
N PRO A 62 -10.41 15.88 -7.65
CA PRO A 62 -10.54 15.33 -6.32
C PRO A 62 -9.21 14.87 -5.74
N LEU A 63 -9.09 14.93 -4.41
CA LEU A 63 -7.90 14.48 -3.68
C LEU A 63 -8.21 13.26 -2.82
N LEU A 64 -7.56 12.14 -3.11
CA LEU A 64 -7.53 10.96 -2.26
C LEU A 64 -6.40 11.09 -1.24
N VAL A 65 -6.73 11.21 0.05
CA VAL A 65 -5.73 11.31 1.13
C VAL A 65 -5.60 9.96 1.83
N LEU A 66 -4.38 9.42 1.86
CA LEU A 66 -4.03 8.14 2.47
C LEU A 66 -3.06 8.39 3.62
N VAL A 67 -3.47 8.15 4.86
CA VAL A 67 -2.66 8.46 6.04
C VAL A 67 -2.31 7.20 6.82
N ASN A 68 -1.02 6.97 7.07
CA ASN A 68 -0.58 6.02 8.09
C ASN A 68 -0.58 6.69 9.46
N VAL A 69 -1.61 6.38 10.26
CA VAL A 69 -1.82 7.05 11.55
C VAL A 69 -0.75 6.72 12.60
N LYS A 70 0.05 5.67 12.40
CA LYS A 70 1.17 5.31 13.29
C LYS A 70 2.50 5.97 12.89
N SER A 71 2.58 6.57 11.70
CA SER A 71 3.79 7.22 11.22
C SER A 71 4.09 8.53 11.94
N GLY A 72 5.37 8.93 11.95
CA GLY A 72 5.84 10.20 12.54
C GLY A 72 5.66 10.30 14.06
N GLY A 73 5.81 9.21 14.83
CA GLY A 73 5.64 9.26 16.28
C GLY A 73 4.22 9.70 16.71
N CYS A 74 3.20 9.14 16.05
CA CYS A 74 1.77 9.47 16.22
C CYS A 74 1.29 10.78 15.58
N GLN A 75 2.13 11.55 14.88
CA GLN A 75 1.71 12.72 14.11
C GLN A 75 0.63 12.39 13.07
N GLY A 76 0.69 11.20 12.45
CA GLY A 76 -0.33 10.76 11.49
C GLY A 76 -1.75 10.73 12.08
N SER A 77 -1.89 10.50 13.39
CA SER A 77 -3.18 10.48 14.07
C SER A 77 -3.83 11.86 14.23
N GLU A 78 -3.03 12.91 14.36
CA GLU A 78 -3.54 14.30 14.36
C GLU A 78 -3.77 14.79 12.93
N LEU A 79 -2.86 14.46 12.02
CA LEU A 79 -2.96 14.86 10.62
C LEU A 79 -4.23 14.34 9.95
N ILE A 80 -4.58 13.06 10.16
CA ILE A 80 -5.82 12.50 9.60
C ILE A 80 -7.08 13.20 10.15
N LYS A 81 -7.07 13.63 11.42
CA LYS A 81 -8.18 14.38 12.02
C LYS A 81 -8.29 15.75 11.39
N ALA A 82 -7.16 16.43 11.17
CA ALA A 82 -7.13 17.73 10.54
C ALA A 82 -7.64 17.67 9.09
N PHE A 83 -7.14 16.74 8.28
CA PHE A 83 -7.66 16.57 6.91
C PHE A 83 -9.15 16.24 6.89
N ARG A 84 -9.67 15.40 7.79
CA ARG A 84 -11.12 15.12 7.88
C ARG A 84 -11.97 16.33 8.29
N ARG A 85 -11.39 17.39 8.88
CA ARG A 85 -12.09 18.65 9.15
C ARG A 85 -12.07 19.58 7.94
N LEU A 86 -10.98 19.58 7.18
CA LEU A 86 -10.77 20.46 6.03
C LEU A 86 -11.37 19.90 4.74
N LEU A 87 -11.43 18.58 4.62
CA LEU A 87 -11.87 17.83 3.45
C LEU A 87 -13.09 16.99 3.77
N ASN A 88 -13.77 16.48 2.74
CA ASN A 88 -14.79 15.46 2.92
C ASN A 88 -14.19 14.23 3.63
N PRO A 89 -14.71 13.78 4.79
CA PRO A 89 -14.13 12.65 5.51
C PRO A 89 -14.05 11.35 4.69
N PHE A 90 -14.90 11.20 3.67
CA PHE A 90 -14.94 10.02 2.79
C PHE A 90 -13.85 10.00 1.70
N GLN A 91 -13.01 11.03 1.62
CA GLN A 91 -11.78 11.01 0.80
C GLN A 91 -10.49 10.89 1.62
N VAL A 92 -10.60 10.74 2.94
CA VAL A 92 -9.45 10.67 3.87
C VAL A 92 -9.43 9.31 4.60
N PHE A 93 -8.51 8.45 4.18
CA PHE A 93 -8.43 7.06 4.62
C PHE A 93 -7.24 6.82 5.56
N ASP A 94 -7.48 5.98 6.55
CA ASP A 94 -6.44 5.40 7.40
C ASP A 94 -5.95 4.13 6.72
N VAL A 95 -4.70 4.10 6.26
CA VAL A 95 -4.18 2.92 5.53
C VAL A 95 -4.06 1.69 6.42
N LEU A 96 -4.07 1.84 7.75
CA LEU A 96 -4.09 0.70 8.68
C LEU A 96 -5.47 0.04 8.76
N LYS A 97 -6.51 0.67 8.22
CA LYS A 97 -7.88 0.13 8.15
C LYS A 97 -8.16 -0.43 6.74
N GLY A 98 -7.61 -1.62 6.47
CA GLY A 98 -7.85 -2.35 5.23
C GLY A 98 -6.91 -2.00 4.07
N GLY A 99 -5.90 -1.15 4.29
CA GLY A 99 -4.88 -0.83 3.30
C GLY A 99 -5.24 0.29 2.33
N PRO A 100 -4.26 0.74 1.52
CA PRO A 100 -4.46 1.76 0.47
C PRO A 100 -5.49 1.36 -0.59
N LEU A 101 -5.63 0.07 -0.87
CA LEU A 101 -6.58 -0.48 -1.85
C LEU A 101 -8.02 -0.05 -1.58
N VAL A 102 -8.38 0.19 -0.32
CA VAL A 102 -9.72 0.69 0.05
C VAL A 102 -10.00 2.04 -0.61
N GLY A 103 -9.10 3.01 -0.46
CA GLY A 103 -9.24 4.34 -1.03
C GLY A 103 -9.15 4.32 -2.56
N LEU A 104 -8.18 3.56 -3.09
CA LEU A 104 -8.01 3.37 -4.54
C LEU A 104 -9.25 2.75 -5.18
N TYR A 105 -9.86 1.75 -4.53
CA TYR A 105 -11.10 1.17 -4.99
C TYR A 105 -12.23 2.20 -5.00
N VAL A 106 -12.41 2.99 -3.93
CA VAL A 106 -13.44 4.05 -3.88
C VAL A 106 -13.31 5.04 -5.05
N PHE A 107 -12.08 5.39 -5.43
CA PHE A 107 -11.79 6.34 -6.50
C PHE A 107 -11.67 5.71 -7.89
N ARG A 108 -11.80 4.38 -8.04
CA ARG A 108 -11.51 3.66 -9.30
C ARG A 108 -12.27 4.17 -10.52
N ASN A 109 -13.48 4.72 -10.35
CA ASN A 109 -14.29 5.22 -11.48
C ASN A 109 -14.08 6.73 -11.73
N VAL A 110 -13.24 7.40 -10.94
CA VAL A 110 -12.94 8.82 -11.09
C VAL A 110 -11.86 8.96 -12.18
N PRO A 111 -12.13 9.66 -13.29
CA PRO A 111 -11.22 9.69 -14.44
C PRO A 111 -9.96 10.52 -14.19
N LYS A 112 -10.03 11.50 -13.29
CA LYS A 112 -8.93 12.40 -12.93
C LYS A 112 -8.99 12.73 -11.44
N TYR A 113 -7.93 12.43 -10.71
CA TYR A 113 -7.78 12.74 -9.29
C TYR A 113 -6.30 12.72 -8.90
N LYS A 114 -5.96 13.33 -7.76
CA LYS A 114 -4.63 13.28 -7.14
C LYS A 114 -4.64 12.42 -5.89
N ILE A 115 -3.48 11.92 -5.50
CA ILE A 115 -3.25 11.19 -4.25
C ILE A 115 -2.33 12.02 -3.36
N LEU A 116 -2.63 12.07 -2.06
CA LEU A 116 -1.71 12.54 -1.02
C LEU A 116 -1.44 11.42 -0.03
N ALA A 117 -0.23 10.86 -0.07
CA ALA A 117 0.20 9.77 0.80
C ALA A 117 1.01 10.30 1.98
N CYS A 118 0.56 10.05 3.21
CA CYS A 118 1.17 10.54 4.43
C CYS A 118 1.82 9.38 5.20
N GLY A 119 3.15 9.33 5.22
CA GLY A 119 3.91 8.19 5.72
C GLY A 119 5.42 8.36 5.49
N GLY A 120 6.21 7.39 5.94
CA GLY A 120 7.63 7.27 5.52
C GLY A 120 7.75 6.41 4.26
N ASP A 121 8.97 6.19 3.76
CA ASP A 121 9.20 5.51 2.47
C ASP A 121 8.50 4.14 2.35
N GLY A 122 8.45 3.35 3.43
CA GLY A 122 7.74 2.05 3.42
C GLY A 122 6.22 2.18 3.22
N THR A 123 5.61 3.24 3.75
CA THR A 123 4.18 3.53 3.50
C THR A 123 3.96 3.99 2.07
N ILE A 124 4.84 4.86 1.55
CA ILE A 124 4.74 5.36 0.18
C ILE A 124 4.92 4.20 -0.81
N GLY A 125 5.90 3.33 -0.60
CA GLY A 125 6.08 2.11 -1.38
C GLY A 125 4.87 1.20 -1.37
N TRP A 126 4.22 1.01 -0.22
CA TRP A 126 2.99 0.23 -0.12
C TRP A 126 1.84 0.85 -0.93
N VAL A 127 1.65 2.18 -0.86
CA VAL A 127 0.66 2.90 -1.68
C VAL A 127 0.93 2.70 -3.17
N LEU A 128 2.18 2.86 -3.61
CA LEU A 128 2.56 2.70 -5.02
C LEU A 128 2.36 1.25 -5.52
N GLN A 129 2.67 0.25 -4.68
CA GLN A 129 2.39 -1.16 -4.99
C GLN A 129 0.89 -1.42 -5.13
N CYS A 130 0.06 -0.91 -4.20
CA CYS A 130 -1.40 -1.04 -4.31
C CYS A 130 -1.95 -0.30 -5.55
N LEU A 131 -1.33 0.81 -5.97
CA LEU A 131 -1.70 1.51 -7.19
C LEU A 131 -1.43 0.66 -8.44
N ASP A 132 -0.32 -0.10 -8.47
CA ASP A 132 -0.05 -1.05 -9.57
C ASP A 132 -1.08 -2.14 -9.71
N ILE A 133 -1.63 -2.59 -8.59
CA ILE A 133 -2.66 -3.63 -8.57
C ILE A 133 -4.01 -3.03 -9.01
N ALA A 134 -4.35 -1.84 -8.51
CA ALA A 134 -5.64 -1.22 -8.79
C ALA A 134 -5.75 -0.61 -10.20
N LYS A 135 -4.63 -0.24 -10.86
CA LYS A 135 -4.65 0.52 -12.12
C LYS A 135 -5.34 -0.20 -13.29
N GLN A 136 -5.39 -1.53 -13.27
CA GLN A 136 -6.02 -2.31 -14.35
C GLN A 136 -7.54 -2.07 -14.43
N ASP A 137 -8.17 -1.88 -13.27
CA ASP A 137 -9.61 -1.68 -13.13
C ASP A 137 -10.00 -0.21 -12.88
N ALA A 138 -9.04 0.73 -13.01
CA ALA A 138 -9.23 2.14 -12.72
C ALA A 138 -9.38 3.00 -13.98
N ALA A 139 -10.34 3.93 -13.96
CA ALA A 139 -10.54 4.95 -14.98
C ALA A 139 -9.38 5.93 -15.08
N CYS A 140 -8.69 6.20 -13.96
CA CYS A 140 -7.44 6.96 -13.92
C CYS A 140 -6.26 6.00 -13.81
N PHE A 141 -5.50 5.83 -14.90
CA PHE A 141 -4.39 4.87 -14.96
C PHE A 141 -3.18 5.28 -14.12
N SER A 142 -2.91 6.59 -14.00
CA SER A 142 -1.73 7.12 -13.33
C SER A 142 -2.05 8.45 -12.64
N PRO A 143 -2.77 8.43 -11.50
CA PRO A 143 -3.00 9.63 -10.72
C PRO A 143 -1.68 10.15 -10.11
N PRO A 144 -1.39 11.45 -10.15
CA PRO A 144 -0.24 12.04 -9.47
C PRO A 144 -0.30 11.77 -7.96
N CYS A 145 0.86 11.54 -7.32
CA CYS A 145 0.96 11.22 -5.91
C CYS A 145 1.93 12.17 -5.20
N GLY A 146 1.40 13.01 -4.31
CA GLY A 146 2.18 13.83 -3.38
C GLY A 146 2.47 13.10 -2.07
N ILE A 147 3.48 13.56 -1.34
CA ILE A 147 3.97 12.92 -0.12
C ILE A 147 3.93 13.89 1.06
N VAL A 148 3.38 13.46 2.19
CA VAL A 148 3.66 14.07 3.50
C VAL A 148 4.66 13.17 4.23
N PRO A 149 5.92 13.59 4.42
CA PRO A 149 6.98 12.76 4.97
C PRO A 149 6.82 12.54 6.48
N LEU A 150 6.12 11.47 6.86
CA LEU A 150 5.90 11.06 8.25
C LEU A 150 6.85 9.91 8.62
N GLY A 151 8.10 10.20 8.96
CA GLY A 151 9.08 9.17 9.27
C GLY A 151 10.50 9.71 9.43
N THR A 152 11.46 8.80 9.63
CA THR A 152 12.88 9.11 9.70
C THR A 152 13.60 8.90 8.35
N GLY A 153 13.22 7.85 7.61
CA GLY A 153 13.62 7.60 6.22
C GLY A 153 12.56 8.08 5.25
N ASN A 154 12.70 9.33 4.78
CA ASN A 154 11.81 10.00 3.84
C ASN A 154 12.59 10.38 2.57
N ASP A 155 13.40 9.46 2.06
CA ASP A 155 14.33 9.76 0.98
C ASP A 155 13.59 10.03 -0.32
N LEU A 156 12.48 9.33 -0.57
CA LEU A 156 11.65 9.59 -1.73
C LEU A 156 11.03 11.00 -1.68
N ALA A 157 10.58 11.43 -0.49
CA ALA A 157 10.06 12.78 -0.29
C ALA A 157 11.13 13.86 -0.53
N ARG A 158 12.37 13.64 -0.07
CA ARG A 158 13.49 14.57 -0.30
C ARG A 158 13.84 14.70 -1.77
N VAL A 159 13.95 13.57 -2.48
CA VAL A 159 14.25 13.53 -3.91
C VAL A 159 13.16 14.20 -4.73
N LEU A 160 11.89 13.95 -4.39
CA LEU A 160 10.73 14.55 -5.04
C LEU A 160 10.37 15.95 -4.48
N ARG A 161 11.22 16.52 -3.62
CA ARG A 161 11.11 17.89 -3.06
C ARG A 161 9.84 18.16 -2.23
N TRP A 162 9.24 17.13 -1.65
CA TRP A 162 8.17 17.22 -0.65
C TRP A 162 8.68 17.47 0.78
N GLY A 163 9.98 17.63 0.95
CA GLY A 163 10.62 17.95 2.23
C GLY A 163 11.21 16.74 2.96
N GLY A 164 11.87 17.03 4.08
CA GLY A 164 12.64 16.04 4.84
C GLY A 164 11.88 15.34 5.98
N GLY A 165 10.73 15.88 6.38
CA GLY A 165 9.94 15.40 7.50
C GLY A 165 8.85 16.41 7.86
N TYR A 166 7.76 15.91 8.42
CA TYR A 166 6.67 16.72 8.97
C TYR A 166 6.90 16.95 10.47
N SER A 167 6.87 18.21 10.88
CA SER A 167 7.11 18.59 12.29
C SER A 167 5.88 18.43 13.18
N GLY A 168 4.67 18.41 12.60
CA GLY A 168 3.42 18.51 13.35
C GLY A 168 2.94 19.95 13.56
N GLU A 169 3.80 20.94 13.35
CA GLU A 169 3.49 22.36 13.53
C GLU A 169 3.01 23.04 12.24
N GLU A 170 3.35 22.44 11.09
CA GLU A 170 2.90 22.89 9.77
C GLU A 170 1.37 22.87 9.67
N ASN A 171 0.80 23.91 9.05
CA ASN A 171 -0.64 24.00 8.86
C ASN A 171 -1.06 23.04 7.74
N PRO A 172 -2.01 22.11 7.97
CA PRO A 172 -2.47 21.19 6.92
C PRO A 172 -3.08 21.88 5.69
N MET A 173 -3.55 23.13 5.80
CA MET A 173 -3.98 23.92 4.64
C MET A 173 -2.82 24.28 3.71
N ASP A 174 -1.61 24.45 4.25
CA ASP A 174 -0.41 24.79 3.46
C ASP A 174 -0.03 23.59 2.61
N ILE A 175 -0.04 22.39 3.21
CA ILE A 175 0.15 21.12 2.49
C ILE A 175 -0.88 20.98 1.35
N LEU A 176 -2.15 21.31 1.57
CA LEU A 176 -3.17 21.23 0.52
C LEU A 176 -2.91 22.23 -0.62
N ARG A 177 -2.36 23.42 -0.32
CA ARG A 177 -1.94 24.38 -1.36
C ARG A 177 -0.76 23.84 -2.14
N ASP A 178 0.23 23.25 -1.46
CA ASP A 178 1.37 22.62 -2.11
C ASP A 178 0.92 21.51 -3.09
N VAL A 179 -0.10 20.72 -2.75
CA VAL A 179 -0.67 19.70 -3.67
C VAL A 179 -1.31 20.32 -4.92
N ILE A 180 -1.93 21.50 -4.80
CA ILE A 180 -2.54 22.21 -5.92
C ILE A 180 -1.46 22.77 -6.85
N GLU A 181 -0.40 23.33 -6.28
CA GLU A 181 0.68 24.03 -6.99
C GLU A 181 1.80 23.10 -7.48
N ALA A 182 1.86 21.86 -6.97
CA ALA A 182 2.92 20.90 -7.27
C ALA A 182 3.05 20.60 -8.77
N GLU A 183 4.30 20.56 -9.23
CA GLU A 183 4.67 20.08 -10.55
C GLU A 183 4.60 18.55 -10.60
N GLU A 184 4.04 18.01 -11.69
CA GLU A 184 3.98 16.58 -11.92
C GLU A 184 5.29 16.08 -12.53
N VAL A 185 5.99 15.22 -11.80
CA VAL A 185 7.22 14.57 -12.25
C VAL A 185 7.03 13.07 -12.39
N ARG A 186 7.73 12.47 -13.36
CA ARG A 186 7.72 11.01 -13.54
C ARG A 186 8.70 10.35 -12.57
N LEU A 187 8.26 9.29 -11.92
CA LEU A 187 9.08 8.45 -11.06
C LEU A 187 9.32 7.11 -11.74
N ASP A 188 10.58 6.82 -12.03
CA ASP A 188 11.00 5.50 -12.50
C ASP A 188 11.10 4.54 -11.31
N ARG A 189 10.58 3.32 -11.47
CA ARG A 189 10.62 2.27 -10.45
C ARG A 189 11.25 1.01 -11.02
N TRP A 190 12.03 0.34 -10.19
CA TRP A 190 12.92 -0.73 -10.64
C TRP A 190 12.32 -2.08 -10.30
N ALA A 191 12.15 -2.94 -11.31
CA ALA A 191 11.83 -4.34 -11.11
C ALA A 191 13.12 -5.14 -10.95
N VAL A 192 13.42 -5.58 -9.73
CA VAL A 192 14.58 -6.42 -9.44
C VAL A 192 14.13 -7.87 -9.40
N VAL A 193 14.72 -8.70 -10.26
CA VAL A 193 14.39 -10.13 -10.38
C VAL A 193 15.57 -10.94 -9.84
N PHE A 194 15.30 -11.79 -8.86
CA PHE A 194 16.26 -12.72 -8.29
C PHE A 194 15.98 -14.12 -8.82
N HIS A 195 17.02 -14.78 -9.30
CA HIS A 195 16.99 -16.18 -9.71
C HIS A 195 17.79 -17.00 -8.70
N GLU A 196 17.19 -18.04 -8.13
CA GLU A 196 17.95 -19.03 -7.37
C GLU A 196 18.78 -19.88 -8.35
N GLU A 197 20.10 -19.92 -8.18
CA GLU A 197 20.92 -20.88 -8.91
C GLU A 197 20.67 -22.28 -8.35
N GLU A 198 20.10 -23.18 -9.17
CA GLU A 198 20.12 -24.61 -8.88
C GLU A 198 21.58 -25.04 -8.67
N ARG A 199 21.92 -25.45 -7.45
CA ARG A 199 23.20 -26.12 -7.19
C ARG A 199 23.17 -27.45 -7.94
N SER A 200 23.68 -27.47 -9.16
CA SER A 200 23.94 -28.69 -9.91
C SER A 200 24.79 -29.60 -9.04
N GLN A 201 24.23 -30.74 -8.62
CA GLN A 201 24.96 -31.74 -7.84
C GLN A 201 26.22 -32.15 -8.62
N PRO A 202 27.39 -32.28 -7.97
CA PRO A 202 28.57 -32.80 -8.63
C PRO A 202 28.27 -34.23 -9.14
N PRO A 203 28.79 -34.63 -10.33
CA PRO A 203 28.52 -35.95 -10.87
C PRO A 203 29.14 -37.01 -9.95
N THR A 204 28.32 -37.69 -9.17
CA THR A 204 28.75 -38.86 -8.41
C THR A 204 28.98 -40.00 -9.40
N THR A 205 30.25 -40.28 -9.69
CA THR A 205 30.68 -41.51 -10.34
C THR A 205 30.39 -42.69 -9.43
N SER A 206 29.22 -43.30 -9.57
CA SER A 206 28.95 -44.64 -9.04
C SER A 206 27.88 -45.30 -9.90
N ASN A 207 28.28 -46.35 -10.62
CA ASN A 207 27.42 -47.23 -11.40
C ASN A 207 26.37 -47.89 -10.50
N VAL A 208 25.21 -47.25 -10.35
CA VAL A 208 24.01 -47.88 -9.81
C VAL A 208 22.91 -47.72 -10.85
N GLU A 209 22.33 -48.86 -11.25
CA GLU A 209 21.26 -48.95 -12.23
C GLU A 209 20.05 -48.06 -11.84
N PRO A 210 19.39 -47.40 -12.81
CA PRO A 210 18.30 -46.48 -12.49
C PRO A 210 17.05 -47.25 -12.05
N SER A 211 16.55 -46.95 -10.85
CA SER A 211 15.20 -47.30 -10.42
C SER A 211 14.17 -46.38 -11.12
N PRO A 212 12.96 -46.88 -11.49
CA PRO A 212 12.02 -46.09 -12.29
C PRO A 212 11.22 -45.03 -11.53
N ASP A 213 11.44 -44.87 -10.21
CA ASP A 213 10.56 -44.07 -9.33
C ASP A 213 11.14 -42.71 -8.92
N SER A 214 12.15 -42.20 -9.62
CA SER A 214 12.56 -40.80 -9.45
C SER A 214 11.79 -39.93 -10.42
N GLU A 215 10.55 -39.58 -10.04
CA GLU A 215 9.87 -38.42 -10.57
C GLU A 215 10.82 -37.23 -10.41
N GLN A 216 11.46 -36.83 -11.52
CA GLN A 216 12.09 -35.52 -11.60
C GLN A 216 10.96 -34.51 -11.37
N MET A 217 10.85 -34.03 -10.14
CA MET A 217 10.10 -32.82 -9.82
C MET A 217 10.75 -31.70 -10.63
N MET A 218 10.24 -31.50 -11.83
CA MET A 218 10.46 -30.29 -12.61
C MET A 218 9.92 -29.15 -11.77
N SER A 219 10.79 -28.54 -10.96
CA SER A 219 10.41 -27.33 -10.25
C SER A 219 10.12 -26.26 -11.30
N ASN A 220 8.98 -25.60 -11.16
CA ASN A 220 8.54 -24.61 -12.14
C ASN A 220 9.53 -23.43 -12.08
N PRO A 221 10.12 -22.96 -13.20
CA PRO A 221 11.06 -21.82 -13.17
C PRO A 221 10.47 -20.54 -12.55
N GLU A 222 9.14 -20.43 -12.57
CA GLU A 222 8.38 -19.37 -11.90
C GLU A 222 8.45 -19.45 -10.36
N ASP A 223 8.61 -20.64 -9.77
CA ASP A 223 8.70 -20.83 -8.31
C ASP A 223 10.08 -20.45 -7.75
N GLN A 224 11.12 -20.42 -8.59
CA GLN A 224 12.51 -20.07 -8.21
C GLN A 224 12.85 -18.58 -8.44
N THR A 225 11.89 -17.79 -8.93
CA THR A 225 12.11 -16.41 -9.31
C THR A 225 11.35 -15.47 -8.38
N SER A 226 12.06 -14.64 -7.62
CA SER A 226 11.41 -13.59 -6.81
C SER A 226 11.60 -12.22 -7.46
N MET A 227 10.51 -11.48 -7.62
CA MET A 227 10.52 -10.13 -8.21
C MET A 227 10.13 -9.11 -7.14
N ILE A 228 10.93 -8.06 -6.98
CA ILE A 228 10.68 -6.97 -6.04
C ILE A 228 10.72 -5.64 -6.77
N ILE A 229 9.70 -4.80 -6.55
CA ILE A 229 9.67 -3.42 -7.04
C ILE A 229 10.36 -2.51 -6.02
N MET A 230 11.38 -1.79 -6.46
CA MET A 230 12.15 -0.83 -5.66
C MET A 230 11.86 0.61 -6.11
N ASN A 231 11.79 1.53 -5.14
CA ASN A 231 11.50 2.95 -5.40
C ASN A 231 12.72 3.88 -5.24
N ASN A 232 13.70 3.51 -4.41
CA ASN A 232 14.83 4.38 -4.07
C ASN A 232 16.17 3.74 -4.42
N TYR A 233 16.58 2.70 -3.67
CA TYR A 233 17.89 2.09 -3.81
C TYR A 233 17.83 0.59 -3.48
N PHE A 234 18.81 -0.15 -4.00
CA PHE A 234 19.08 -1.55 -3.68
C PHE A 234 20.55 -1.68 -3.26
N GLY A 235 20.80 -2.33 -2.13
CA GLY A 235 22.15 -2.46 -1.56
C GLY A 235 22.46 -3.90 -1.15
N ILE A 236 23.73 -4.31 -1.33
CA ILE A 236 24.28 -5.60 -0.91
C ILE A 236 25.58 -5.34 -0.14
N GLY A 237 25.88 -6.16 0.87
CA GLY A 237 27.13 -6.13 1.60
C GLY A 237 27.05 -5.38 2.93
N ILE A 238 28.17 -4.80 3.38
CA ILE A 238 28.33 -4.25 4.74
C ILE A 238 27.35 -3.10 5.01
N ASP A 239 27.12 -2.22 4.04
CA ASP A 239 26.20 -1.10 4.21
C ASP A 239 24.74 -1.57 4.39
N ALA A 240 24.34 -2.62 3.66
CA ALA A 240 23.04 -3.25 3.83
C ALA A 240 22.89 -3.92 5.21
N ASP A 241 23.96 -4.56 5.72
CA ASP A 241 23.98 -5.14 7.06
C ASP A 241 23.85 -4.06 8.15
N VAL A 242 24.56 -2.94 8.01
CA VAL A 242 24.44 -1.80 8.93
C VAL A 242 23.01 -1.23 8.92
N CYS A 243 22.42 -1.03 7.74
CA CYS A 243 21.02 -0.58 7.61
C CYS A 243 20.02 -1.55 8.28
N LEU A 244 20.23 -2.87 8.11
CA LEU A 244 19.42 -3.91 8.74
C LEU A 244 19.50 -3.85 10.27
N GLN A 245 20.70 -3.64 10.82
CA GLN A 245 20.89 -3.48 12.26
C GLN A 245 20.15 -2.25 12.81
N PHE A 246 20.18 -1.12 12.11
CA PHE A 246 19.40 0.07 12.50
C PHE A 246 17.89 -0.20 12.47
N HIS A 247 17.39 -0.83 11.40
CA HIS A 247 15.97 -1.17 11.28
C HIS A 247 15.48 -2.08 12.42
N ASN A 248 16.29 -3.06 12.82
CA ASN A 248 15.97 -3.96 13.93
C ASN A 248 16.02 -3.26 15.31
N LYS A 249 16.88 -2.25 15.49
CA LYS A 249 16.91 -1.44 16.73
C LYS A 249 15.66 -0.56 16.89
N VAL A 250 15.08 -0.06 15.79
CA VAL A 250 13.83 0.73 15.82
C VAL A 250 12.63 -0.12 16.30
N LYS A 251 12.68 -1.44 16.20
CA LYS A 251 11.62 -2.36 16.67
C LYS A 251 11.72 -2.73 18.16
N THR A 252 12.87 -2.50 18.80
CA THR A 252 13.11 -2.95 20.18
C THR A 252 13.82 -1.85 20.97
N ALA A 253 13.05 -1.02 21.67
CA ALA A 253 13.60 -0.12 22.68
C ALA A 253 12.79 -0.22 23.98
N LEU A 254 13.40 -0.84 24.99
CA LEU A 254 13.11 -0.57 26.40
C LEU A 254 14.02 0.57 26.83
N VAL A 255 13.43 1.70 27.20
CA VAL A 255 14.17 2.85 27.75
C VAL A 255 14.14 2.71 29.28
N TYR A 256 15.30 2.53 29.90
CA TYR A 256 15.45 2.79 31.34
C TYR A 256 15.71 4.29 31.51
N PHE A 257 14.87 4.94 32.31
CA PHE A 257 15.18 6.26 32.86
C PHE A 257 15.98 6.05 34.16
N ASN A 258 17.08 6.79 34.33
CA ASN A 258 17.65 7.03 35.65
C ASN A 258 16.87 8.15 36.34
#